data_AF-A0A517ZXQ5-F1
#
_entry.id   AF-A0A517ZXQ5-F1
#
_cell.length_a   1.000
_cell.length_b   1.000
_cell.length_c   1.000
_cell.angle_alpha   90.00
_cell.angle_beta   90.00
_cell.angle_gamma   90.00
#
_symmetry.space_group_name_H-M   'P 1'
#
loop_
_entity.id
_entity.type
_entity.pdbx_description
1 polymer ?
#
loop_
_entity_poly.entity_id
_entity_poly.type
_entity_poly.pdbx_seq_one_letter_code
_entity_poly.pdbx_strand_id
1 'polypeptide(L)'
;MDHASDSAKPKRRRWVYWSLGVAVIFGFLAWRVVLWGMHGTEATWNRGMLKQIGLALHTYHDDYGRFPPAYVTDKDGNPMHSWRVLILPYMDQGALYKAYDFSEPWDGPHNIRLLDKRPVTYGGRFYDGDKTKTHFAAMVGDPCIFRGAVPVSLSEVTDGSSNTLIIGEAVGAGIPWTEPRDIEFEKFTRFGDPNGLNGFDNIAVTVLCADGSVFRIIADQIDGDARAWFTRAGGEEIPRTD
;
A
#
# COMPACT_ATOMS: atom_id res chain seq x y z
N MET A 1 5.31 -53.94 -67.83
CA MET A 1 5.53 -52.49 -67.71
C MET A 1 4.39 -51.95 -66.88
N ASP A 2 4.67 -50.92 -66.07
CA ASP A 2 3.82 -50.34 -65.02
C ASP A 2 3.69 -51.23 -63.77
N HIS A 3 3.86 -50.76 -62.53
CA HIS A 3 3.57 -49.45 -61.94
C HIS A 3 4.54 -49.08 -60.79
N ALA A 4 4.74 -47.77 -60.61
CA ALA A 4 5.47 -47.13 -59.51
C ALA A 4 4.93 -47.44 -58.10
N SER A 5 5.82 -47.40 -57.09
CA SER A 5 5.42 -47.00 -55.73
C SER A 5 6.37 -45.92 -55.22
N ASP A 6 5.94 -44.68 -55.43
CA ASP A 6 6.48 -43.47 -54.85
C ASP A 6 6.19 -43.45 -53.33
N SER A 7 7.24 -43.41 -52.50
CA SER A 7 7.14 -43.47 -51.04
C SER A 7 6.82 -42.09 -50.44
N ALA A 8 5.56 -41.68 -50.54
CA ALA A 8 5.10 -40.41 -50.00
C ALA A 8 4.76 -40.45 -48.48
N LYS A 9 5.73 -39.96 -47.69
CA LYS A 9 5.64 -39.00 -46.56
C LYS A 9 5.37 -39.45 -45.11
N PRO A 10 6.14 -38.91 -44.12
CA PRO A 10 5.71 -38.76 -42.74
C PRO A 10 5.11 -37.35 -42.52
N LYS A 11 3.77 -37.21 -42.63
CA LYS A 11 3.06 -35.93 -42.40
C LYS A 11 2.46 -35.76 -41.00
N ARG A 12 2.30 -36.84 -40.23
CA ARG A 12 1.54 -36.82 -38.95
C ARG A 12 2.27 -36.16 -37.76
N ARG A 13 3.59 -36.27 -37.66
CA ARG A 13 4.34 -35.74 -36.49
C ARG A 13 4.34 -34.21 -36.43
N ARG A 14 4.31 -33.52 -37.58
CA ARG A 14 4.39 -32.04 -37.66
C ARG A 14 3.14 -31.33 -37.09
N TRP A 15 1.95 -31.93 -37.21
CA TRP A 15 0.70 -31.37 -36.69
C TRP A 15 0.60 -31.46 -35.16
N VAL A 16 1.15 -32.51 -34.55
CA VAL A 16 1.17 -32.70 -33.09
C VAL A 16 2.05 -31.66 -32.41
N TYR A 17 3.25 -31.38 -32.96
CA TYR A 17 4.12 -30.33 -32.43
C TYR A 17 3.53 -28.92 -32.60
N TRP A 18 2.82 -28.67 -33.70
CA TRP A 18 2.10 -27.41 -33.92
C TRP A 18 0.96 -27.20 -32.91
N SER A 19 0.17 -28.24 -32.62
CA SER A 19 -0.95 -28.14 -31.67
C SER A 19 -0.49 -28.06 -30.21
N LEU A 20 0.61 -28.72 -29.84
CA LEU A 20 1.25 -28.52 -28.52
C LEU A 20 1.80 -27.11 -28.35
N GLY A 21 2.46 -26.55 -29.36
CA GLY A 21 2.97 -25.17 -29.32
C GLY A 21 1.85 -24.14 -29.13
N VAL A 22 0.74 -24.31 -29.86
CA VAL A 22 -0.44 -23.44 -29.73
C VAL A 22 -1.08 -23.56 -28.34
N ALA A 23 -1.20 -24.76 -27.77
CA ALA A 23 -1.76 -24.95 -26.43
C ALA A 23 -0.89 -24.31 -25.33
N VAL A 24 0.44 -24.38 -25.43
CA VAL A 24 1.36 -23.71 -24.49
C VAL A 24 1.22 -22.18 -24.58
N ILE A 25 1.09 -21.63 -25.79
CA ILE A 25 0.87 -20.18 -26.00
C ILE A 25 -0.48 -19.76 -25.39
N PHE A 26 -1.57 -20.50 -25.64
CA PHE A 26 -2.87 -20.20 -25.05
C PHE A 26 -2.88 -20.36 -23.52
N GLY A 27 -2.18 -21.36 -22.98
CA GLY A 27 -2.00 -21.51 -21.54
C GLY A 27 -1.24 -20.33 -20.93
N PHE A 28 -0.17 -19.87 -21.57
CA PHE A 28 0.57 -18.69 -21.15
C PHE A 28 -0.27 -17.40 -21.25
N LEU A 29 -1.01 -17.22 -22.33
CA LEU A 29 -1.92 -16.07 -22.51
C LEU A 29 -3.06 -16.09 -21.50
N ALA A 30 -3.68 -17.24 -21.24
CA ALA A 30 -4.72 -17.38 -20.23
C ALA A 30 -4.18 -17.10 -18.81
N TRP A 31 -3.00 -17.63 -18.47
CA TRP A 31 -2.30 -17.31 -17.23
C TRP A 31 -2.03 -15.81 -17.09
N ARG A 32 -1.55 -15.15 -18.16
CA ARG A 32 -1.34 -13.70 -18.20
C ARG A 32 -2.63 -12.91 -17.98
N VAL A 33 -3.75 -13.31 -18.60
CA VAL A 33 -5.06 -12.65 -18.43
C VAL A 33 -5.59 -12.79 -17.00
N VAL A 34 -5.43 -13.97 -16.37
CA VAL A 34 -5.82 -14.18 -14.96
C VAL A 34 -5.00 -13.29 -14.02
N LEU A 35 -3.67 -13.25 -14.20
CA LEU A 35 -2.81 -12.38 -13.40
C LEU A 35 -3.19 -10.90 -13.55
N TRP A 36 -3.46 -10.45 -14.78
CA TRP A 36 -3.86 -9.07 -15.05
C TRP A 36 -5.20 -8.72 -14.38
N GLY A 37 -6.18 -9.63 -14.44
CA GLY A 37 -7.46 -9.48 -13.75
C GLY A 37 -7.30 -9.35 -12.24
N MET A 38 -6.44 -10.17 -11.63
CA MET A 38 -6.16 -10.10 -10.19
C MET A 38 -5.54 -8.76 -9.78
N HIS A 39 -4.55 -8.26 -10.53
CA HIS A 39 -3.89 -6.98 -10.25
C HIS A 39 -4.89 -5.80 -10.28
N GLY A 40 -5.78 -5.78 -11.28
CA GLY A 40 -6.84 -4.76 -11.36
C GLY A 40 -7.81 -4.81 -10.18
N THR A 41 -8.16 -6.02 -9.71
CA THR A 41 -9.06 -6.17 -8.56
C THR A 41 -8.42 -5.79 -7.23
N GLU A 42 -7.12 -6.10 -7.01
CA GLU A 42 -6.39 -5.69 -5.81
C GLU A 42 -6.23 -4.17 -5.75
N ALA A 43 -5.86 -3.53 -6.87
CA ALA A 43 -5.75 -2.08 -6.95
C ALA A 43 -7.09 -1.36 -6.68
N THR A 44 -8.20 -1.93 -7.17
CA THR A 44 -9.55 -1.40 -6.90
C THR A 44 -9.91 -1.54 -5.42
N TRP A 45 -9.55 -2.66 -4.80
CA TRP A 45 -9.76 -2.91 -3.38
C TRP A 45 -8.96 -1.92 -2.52
N ASN A 46 -7.65 -1.83 -2.74
CA ASN A 46 -6.75 -0.97 -1.98
C ASN A 46 -7.14 0.50 -2.11
N ARG A 47 -7.60 0.93 -3.30
CA ARG A 47 -8.20 2.26 -3.48
C ARG A 47 -9.39 2.49 -2.54
N GLY A 48 -10.27 1.49 -2.40
CA GLY A 48 -11.40 1.56 -1.46
C GLY A 48 -10.95 1.63 0.00
N MET A 49 -9.96 0.83 0.39
CA MET A 49 -9.43 0.83 1.76
C MET A 49 -8.73 2.15 2.10
N LEU A 50 -7.92 2.70 1.19
CA LEU A 50 -7.30 4.02 1.37
C LEU A 50 -8.32 5.14 1.46
N LYS A 51 -9.44 5.06 0.72
CA LYS A 51 -10.55 6.01 0.89
C LYS A 51 -11.20 5.92 2.27
N GLN A 52 -11.36 4.72 2.82
CA GLN A 52 -11.86 4.55 4.19
C GLN A 52 -10.87 5.10 5.23
N ILE A 53 -9.57 4.86 5.04
CA ILE A 53 -8.51 5.44 5.88
C ILE A 53 -8.52 6.97 5.80
N GLY A 54 -8.59 7.53 4.59
CA GLY A 54 -8.67 8.98 4.38
C GLY A 54 -9.90 9.59 5.08
N LEU A 55 -11.07 8.98 4.96
CA LEU A 55 -12.27 9.42 5.67
C LEU A 55 -12.09 9.40 7.20
N ALA A 56 -11.51 8.34 7.73
CA ALA A 56 -11.23 8.22 9.16
C ALA A 56 -10.23 9.29 9.65
N LEU A 57 -9.21 9.58 8.84
CA LEU A 57 -8.23 10.64 9.13
C LEU A 57 -8.87 12.03 9.12
N HIS A 58 -9.76 12.31 8.16
CA HIS A 58 -10.51 13.57 8.13
C HIS A 58 -11.50 13.70 9.30
N THR A 59 -12.17 12.61 9.68
CA THR A 59 -13.08 12.63 10.84
C THR A 59 -12.29 12.86 12.14
N TYR A 60 -11.13 12.23 12.29
CA TYR A 60 -10.20 12.55 13.38
C TYR A 60 -9.76 14.02 13.32
N HIS A 61 -9.42 14.54 12.14
CA HIS A 61 -9.05 15.95 11.96
C HIS A 61 -10.18 16.89 12.39
N ASP A 62 -11.42 16.61 12.02
CA ASP A 62 -12.60 17.41 12.42
C ASP A 62 -12.77 17.47 13.94
N ASP A 63 -12.56 16.34 14.64
CA ASP A 63 -12.70 16.25 16.10
C ASP A 63 -11.55 16.89 16.87
N TYR A 64 -10.31 16.84 16.35
CA TYR A 64 -9.10 17.28 17.05
C TYR A 64 -8.41 18.54 16.46
N GLY A 65 -8.92 19.06 15.35
CA GLY A 65 -8.37 20.16 14.56
C GLY A 65 -7.08 19.84 13.79
N ARG A 66 -6.65 18.57 13.81
CA ARG A 66 -5.34 18.12 13.33
C ARG A 66 -5.38 16.65 12.94
N PHE A 67 -4.54 16.25 11.99
CA PHE A 67 -4.30 14.83 11.71
C PHE A 67 -3.71 14.16 12.95
N PRO A 68 -3.90 12.84 13.12
CA PRO A 68 -3.22 12.11 14.18
C PRO A 68 -1.71 12.24 14.01
N PRO A 69 -0.93 12.32 15.10
CA PRO A 69 0.52 12.18 15.00
C PRO A 69 0.86 10.78 14.45
N ALA A 70 2.07 10.61 13.89
CA ALA A 70 2.54 9.30 13.42
C ALA A 70 2.48 8.26 14.54
N TYR A 71 2.82 8.71 15.75
CA TYR A 71 2.71 7.94 16.97
C TYR A 71 2.53 8.82 18.20
N VAL A 72 1.93 8.26 19.25
CA VAL A 72 1.95 8.82 20.61
C VAL A 72 3.15 8.25 21.35
N THR A 73 3.81 9.06 22.18
CA THR A 73 4.99 8.64 22.96
C THR A 73 4.68 8.44 24.44
N ASP A 74 5.55 7.71 25.13
CA ASP A 74 5.63 7.75 26.59
C ASP A 74 6.25 9.08 27.08
N LYS A 75 6.52 9.16 28.39
CA LYS A 75 7.14 10.32 29.04
C LYS A 75 8.60 10.54 28.64
N ASP A 76 9.27 9.47 28.18
CA ASP A 76 10.67 9.48 27.77
C ASP A 76 10.82 9.72 26.26
N GLY A 77 9.70 9.85 25.54
CA GLY A 77 9.67 10.10 24.10
C GLY A 77 9.68 8.84 23.24
N ASN A 78 9.56 7.65 23.84
CA ASN A 78 9.53 6.41 23.07
C ASN A 78 8.17 6.23 22.38
N PRO A 79 8.12 5.89 21.08
CA PRO A 79 6.86 5.60 20.38
C PRO A 79 6.09 4.45 21.02
N MET A 80 4.85 4.70 21.45
CA MET A 80 3.97 3.71 22.08
C MET A 80 2.86 3.25 21.15
N HIS A 81 2.16 4.17 20.48
CA HIS A 81 0.91 3.86 19.78
C HIS A 81 0.88 4.46 18.39
N SER A 82 0.59 3.63 17.38
CA SER A 82 0.48 4.06 15.99
C SER A 82 -0.78 4.90 15.73
N TRP A 83 -0.69 5.84 14.78
CA TRP A 83 -1.84 6.53 14.19
C TRP A 83 -2.97 5.57 13.76
N ARG A 84 -2.61 4.35 13.32
CA ARG A 84 -3.57 3.31 12.94
C ARG A 84 -4.52 2.98 14.09
N VAL A 85 -3.99 2.85 15.29
CA VAL A 85 -4.81 2.54 16.48
C VAL A 85 -5.71 3.74 16.83
N LEU A 86 -5.19 4.97 16.70
CA LEU A 86 -5.94 6.19 17.03
C LEU A 86 -7.19 6.38 16.17
N ILE A 87 -7.17 5.94 14.91
CA ILE A 87 -8.29 6.11 13.99
C ILE A 87 -9.33 4.99 13.99
N LEU A 88 -9.09 3.90 14.74
CA LEU A 88 -10.01 2.75 14.81
C LEU A 88 -11.49 3.14 15.09
N PRO A 89 -11.81 4.08 16.00
CA PRO A 89 -13.20 4.45 16.25
C PRO A 89 -13.92 5.01 15.01
N TYR A 90 -13.18 5.65 14.10
CA TYR A 90 -13.71 6.26 12.87
C TYR A 90 -13.80 5.28 11.69
N MET A 91 -13.46 4.01 11.92
CA MET A 91 -13.54 2.92 10.94
C MET A 91 -14.46 1.78 11.41
N ASP A 92 -15.43 2.11 12.27
CA ASP A 92 -16.32 1.14 12.93
C ASP A 92 -15.58 0.06 13.75
N GLN A 93 -14.33 0.32 14.17
CA GLN A 93 -13.52 -0.58 14.99
C GLN A 93 -13.54 -0.20 16.48
N GLY A 94 -14.62 0.41 16.96
CA GLY A 94 -14.73 0.88 18.36
C GLY A 94 -14.60 -0.22 19.41
N ALA A 95 -15.01 -1.46 19.11
CA ALA A 95 -14.80 -2.60 20.00
C ALA A 95 -13.32 -3.00 20.12
N LEU A 96 -12.59 -2.98 19.00
CA LEU A 96 -11.16 -3.26 18.96
C LEU A 96 -10.37 -2.15 19.67
N TYR A 97 -10.74 -0.88 19.45
CA TYR A 97 -10.15 0.26 20.14
C TYR A 97 -10.28 0.15 21.66
N LYS A 98 -11.47 -0.25 22.17
CA LYS A 98 -11.71 -0.46 23.61
C LYS A 98 -10.93 -1.65 24.19
N ALA A 99 -10.59 -2.63 23.36
CA ALA A 99 -9.81 -3.80 23.77
C ALA A 99 -8.30 -3.51 23.81
N TYR A 100 -7.84 -2.46 23.12
CA TYR A 100 -6.45 -2.02 23.11
C TYR A 100 -6.11 -1.28 24.40
N ASP A 101 -5.00 -1.65 25.04
CA ASP A 101 -4.53 -1.07 26.29
C ASP A 101 -3.51 0.03 26.02
N PHE A 102 -3.91 1.28 26.25
CA PHE A 102 -3.06 2.46 26.08
C PHE A 102 -2.08 2.71 27.23
N SER A 103 -2.10 1.86 28.27
CA SER A 103 -1.14 1.95 29.39
C SER A 103 0.16 1.18 29.15
N GLU A 104 0.21 0.35 28.10
CA GLU A 104 1.36 -0.45 27.70
C GLU A 104 1.77 -0.15 26.24
N PRO A 105 3.01 -0.44 25.81
CA PRO A 105 3.40 -0.26 24.42
C PRO A 105 2.59 -1.16 23.46
N TRP A 106 2.69 -0.88 22.16
CA TRP A 106 1.98 -1.62 21.11
C TRP A 106 2.26 -3.13 21.06
N ASP A 107 3.42 -3.56 21.55
CA ASP A 107 3.88 -4.95 21.66
C ASP A 107 3.76 -5.49 23.09
N GLY A 108 3.06 -4.76 23.97
CA GLY A 108 2.74 -5.17 25.32
C GLY A 108 1.93 -6.47 25.39
N PRO A 109 1.87 -7.11 26.57
CA PRO A 109 1.28 -8.44 26.75
C PRO A 109 -0.21 -8.53 26.40
N HIS A 110 -0.96 -7.43 26.44
CA HIS A 110 -2.36 -7.36 26.01
C HIS A 110 -2.45 -7.04 24.51
N ASN A 111 -1.73 -6.01 24.06
CA ASN A 111 -1.81 -5.49 22.69
C ASN A 111 -1.28 -6.47 21.64
N ILE A 112 -0.24 -7.26 21.96
CA ILE A 112 0.29 -8.27 21.04
C ILE A 112 -0.77 -9.33 20.64
N ARG A 113 -1.76 -9.57 21.51
CA ARG A 113 -2.85 -10.54 21.25
C ARG A 113 -3.89 -10.01 20.27
N LEU A 114 -3.88 -8.70 20.02
CA LEU A 114 -4.79 -8.04 19.07
C LEU A 114 -4.26 -8.06 17.64
N LEU A 115 -3.02 -8.51 17.43
CA LEU A 115 -2.42 -8.59 16.09
C LEU A 115 -3.27 -9.42 15.12
N ASP A 116 -3.81 -10.57 15.57
CA ASP A 116 -4.71 -11.42 14.77
C ASP A 116 -6.10 -10.82 14.52
N LYS A 117 -6.39 -9.65 15.12
CA LYS A 117 -7.64 -8.90 14.95
C LYS A 117 -7.47 -7.70 14.01
N ARG A 118 -6.45 -7.72 13.15
CA ARG A 118 -6.20 -6.67 12.14
C ARG A 118 -7.50 -6.30 11.41
N PRO A 119 -7.90 -5.01 11.41
CA PRO A 119 -8.99 -4.52 10.57
C PRO A 119 -8.78 -4.87 9.10
N VAL A 120 -9.87 -5.23 8.41
CA VAL A 120 -9.82 -5.52 6.97
C VAL A 120 -9.26 -4.33 6.15
N THR A 121 -9.53 -3.11 6.63
CA THR A 121 -9.06 -1.85 6.05
C THR A 121 -7.53 -1.70 6.04
N TYR A 122 -6.80 -2.48 6.84
CA TYR A 122 -5.33 -2.51 6.83
C TYR A 122 -4.75 -3.67 6.01
N GLY A 123 -5.57 -4.46 5.33
CA GLY A 123 -5.13 -5.62 4.55
C GLY A 123 -5.47 -5.54 3.06
N GLY A 124 -4.69 -6.26 2.27
CA GLY A 124 -4.99 -6.56 0.86
C GLY A 124 -6.01 -7.68 0.73
N ARG A 125 -6.74 -7.72 -0.39
CA ARG A 125 -7.82 -8.70 -0.62
C ARG A 125 -7.27 -10.06 -1.03
N PHE A 126 -6.23 -10.05 -1.86
CA PHE A 126 -5.66 -11.25 -2.48
C PHE A 126 -4.28 -11.63 -1.93
N TYR A 127 -3.85 -10.97 -0.85
CA TYR A 127 -2.62 -11.33 -0.17
C TYR A 127 -2.91 -12.34 0.96
N ASP A 128 -2.32 -13.52 0.84
CA ASP A 128 -2.42 -14.61 1.81
C ASP A 128 -1.34 -14.59 2.90
N GLY A 129 -0.50 -13.54 2.92
CA GLY A 129 0.58 -13.42 3.89
C GLY A 129 0.11 -13.10 5.31
N ASP A 130 1.06 -12.62 6.11
CA ASP A 130 0.86 -12.47 7.55
C ASP A 130 -0.27 -11.47 7.88
N LYS A 131 -1.38 -12.02 8.40
CA LYS A 131 -2.59 -11.27 8.75
C LYS A 131 -2.39 -10.33 9.94
N THR A 132 -1.26 -10.39 10.62
CA THR A 132 -0.88 -9.44 11.68
C THR A 132 -0.30 -8.13 11.12
N LYS A 133 0.05 -8.09 9.83
CA LYS A 133 0.78 -6.97 9.22
C LYS A 133 -0.14 -6.01 8.45
N THR A 134 0.16 -4.72 8.43
CA THR A 134 -0.53 -3.75 7.59
C THR A 134 0.00 -3.76 6.16
N HIS A 135 -0.86 -3.38 5.22
CA HIS A 135 -0.55 -3.15 3.81
C HIS A 135 -0.37 -1.67 3.48
N PHE A 136 -0.57 -0.79 4.46
CA PHE A 136 -0.51 0.66 4.27
C PHE A 136 0.39 1.27 5.34
N ALA A 137 1.27 2.17 4.89
CA ALA A 137 2.17 2.92 5.74
C ALA A 137 2.12 4.40 5.38
N ALA A 138 2.25 5.23 6.40
CA ALA A 138 2.44 6.66 6.26
C ALA A 138 3.89 6.97 5.84
N MET A 139 4.10 8.16 5.27
CA MET A 139 5.44 8.76 5.18
C MET A 139 5.69 9.62 6.40
N VAL A 140 6.74 9.31 7.16
CA VAL A 140 7.07 9.94 8.44
C VAL A 140 8.37 10.72 8.34
N GLY A 141 8.32 12.00 8.72
CA GLY A 141 9.48 12.87 8.75
C GLY A 141 9.10 14.32 9.05
N ASP A 142 10.11 15.13 9.37
CA ASP A 142 9.97 16.57 9.62
C ASP A 142 9.25 17.36 8.52
N PRO A 143 9.43 17.08 7.21
CA PRO A 143 8.71 17.80 6.16
C PRO A 143 7.30 17.25 5.89
N CYS A 144 6.95 16.07 6.43
CA CYS A 144 5.68 15.39 6.16
C CYS A 144 4.54 15.88 7.05
N ILE A 145 3.33 15.40 6.76
CA ILE A 145 2.15 15.56 7.64
C ILE A 145 2.28 14.68 8.89
N PHE A 146 2.74 13.44 8.74
CA PHE A 146 3.05 12.56 9.87
C PHE A 146 4.43 12.91 10.44
N ARG A 147 4.50 13.98 11.22
CA ARG A 147 5.74 14.54 11.80
C ARG A 147 6.09 13.91 13.16
N GLY A 148 6.26 12.60 13.19
CA GLY A 148 6.51 11.85 14.43
C GLY A 148 5.40 12.08 15.46
N ALA A 149 5.77 12.52 16.66
CA ALA A 149 4.81 12.83 17.74
C ALA A 149 4.08 14.18 17.56
N VAL A 150 4.48 15.00 16.58
CA VAL A 150 3.91 16.34 16.39
C VAL A 150 2.76 16.28 15.39
N PRO A 151 1.50 16.50 15.83
CA PRO A 151 0.37 16.49 14.92
C PRO A 151 0.37 17.74 14.03
N VAL A 152 -0.22 17.60 12.84
CA VAL A 152 -0.25 18.65 11.81
C VAL A 152 -1.69 18.93 11.40
N SER A 153 -2.03 20.21 11.28
CA SER A 153 -3.33 20.66 10.79
C SER A 153 -3.34 20.73 9.26
N LEU A 154 -4.51 20.56 8.64
CA LEU A 154 -4.65 20.71 7.18
C LEU A 154 -4.26 22.12 6.70
N SER A 155 -4.41 23.15 7.55
CA SER A 155 -3.96 24.52 7.24
C SER A 155 -2.44 24.68 7.13
N GLU A 156 -1.65 23.74 7.65
CA GLU A 156 -0.19 23.73 7.49
C GLU A 156 0.26 23.05 6.19
N VAL A 157 -0.67 22.54 5.37
CA VAL A 157 -0.39 21.91 4.08
C VAL A 157 -0.48 22.95 2.97
N THR A 158 0.60 23.68 2.74
CA THR A 158 0.65 24.82 1.81
C THR A 158 0.98 24.43 0.37
N ASP A 159 1.51 23.23 0.13
CA ASP A 159 1.81 22.75 -1.23
C ASP A 159 0.56 22.24 -1.99
N GLY A 160 -0.60 22.28 -1.31
CA GLY A 160 -1.89 21.84 -1.80
C GLY A 160 -2.21 20.43 -1.33
N SER A 161 -3.34 20.27 -0.64
CA SER A 161 -3.73 18.99 -0.03
C SER A 161 -3.96 17.86 -1.05
N SER A 162 -4.27 18.18 -2.30
CA SER A 162 -4.39 17.22 -3.40
C SER A 162 -3.04 16.78 -4.00
N ASN A 163 -1.96 17.53 -3.70
CA ASN A 163 -0.61 17.29 -4.21
C ASN A 163 0.31 16.64 -3.15
N THR A 164 -0.06 16.71 -1.88
CA THR A 164 0.69 16.12 -0.77
C THR A 164 0.18 14.70 -0.46
N LEU A 165 1.01 13.70 -0.75
CA LEU A 165 0.81 12.31 -0.35
C LEU A 165 1.05 12.11 1.15
N ILE A 166 0.24 11.25 1.76
CA ILE A 166 0.33 10.93 3.20
C ILE A 166 0.54 9.45 3.48
N ILE A 167 -0.11 8.57 2.72
CA ILE A 167 -0.11 7.12 2.94
C ILE A 167 0.00 6.42 1.58
N GLY A 168 0.79 5.36 1.52
CA GLY A 168 0.87 4.48 0.36
C GLY A 168 0.71 3.01 0.73
N GLU A 169 0.47 2.19 -0.28
CA GLU A 169 0.67 0.74 -0.17
C GLU A 169 2.13 0.44 0.23
N ALA A 170 2.30 -0.47 1.18
CA ALA A 170 3.58 -0.93 1.73
C ALA A 170 3.58 -2.46 1.83
N VAL A 171 3.13 -3.12 0.76
CA VAL A 171 3.03 -4.58 0.69
C VAL A 171 4.44 -5.17 0.74
N GLY A 172 4.70 -5.98 1.77
CA GLY A 172 6.00 -6.60 2.02
C GLY A 172 6.83 -5.94 3.13
N ALA A 173 6.47 -4.74 3.60
CA ALA A 173 7.23 -4.00 4.61
C ALA A 173 7.21 -4.65 6.02
N GLY A 174 6.36 -5.66 6.24
CA GLY A 174 6.36 -6.50 7.45
C GLY A 174 5.97 -5.76 8.74
N ILE A 175 5.27 -4.63 8.64
CA ILE A 175 4.84 -3.78 9.76
C ILE A 175 3.62 -4.41 10.44
N PRO A 176 3.70 -4.90 11.70
CA PRO A 176 2.51 -5.22 12.49
C PRO A 176 1.56 -4.02 12.53
N TRP A 177 0.26 -4.25 12.37
CA TRP A 177 -0.67 -3.12 12.20
C TRP A 177 -0.77 -2.19 13.43
N THR A 178 -0.41 -2.68 14.63
CA THR A 178 -0.34 -1.88 15.86
C THR A 178 0.99 -1.16 16.05
N GLU A 179 2.06 -1.57 15.35
CA GLU A 179 3.41 -1.03 15.51
C GLU A 179 3.46 0.45 15.07
N PRO A 180 4.02 1.38 15.87
CA PRO A 180 4.24 2.78 15.51
C PRO A 180 5.44 2.95 14.56
N ARG A 181 5.55 2.07 13.56
CA ARG A 181 6.57 2.09 12.52
C ARG A 181 5.92 2.33 11.17
N ASP A 182 6.55 3.17 10.37
CA ASP A 182 6.09 3.59 9.05
C ASP A 182 7.32 3.85 8.15
N ILE A 183 7.12 4.40 6.95
CA ILE A 183 8.24 4.68 6.04
C ILE A 183 8.88 6.00 6.43
N GLU A 184 10.18 5.98 6.71
CA GLU A 184 10.94 7.19 7.06
C GLU A 184 11.29 7.99 5.79
N PHE A 185 10.95 9.27 5.79
CA PHE A 185 11.19 10.19 4.67
C PHE A 185 12.65 10.22 4.21
N GLU A 186 13.59 10.24 5.17
CA GLU A 186 15.03 10.28 4.88
C GLU A 186 15.55 8.96 4.28
N LYS A 187 14.84 7.86 4.47
CA LYS A 187 15.19 6.53 3.92
C LYS A 187 14.39 6.20 2.66
N PHE A 188 13.39 7.00 2.33
CA PHE A 188 12.60 6.79 1.13
C PHE A 188 13.42 7.12 -0.12
N THR A 189 13.54 6.14 -1.01
CA THR A 189 14.33 6.27 -2.25
C THR A 189 13.46 6.23 -3.48
N ARG A 190 12.46 5.35 -3.53
CA ARG A 190 11.59 5.14 -4.68
C ARG A 190 10.33 4.38 -4.30
N PHE A 191 9.32 4.45 -5.16
CA PHE A 191 8.21 3.51 -5.17
C PHE A 191 8.67 2.14 -5.69
N GLY A 192 7.96 1.09 -5.30
CA GLY A 192 8.30 -0.29 -5.66
C GLY A 192 9.48 -0.86 -4.87
N ASP A 193 9.82 -0.28 -3.72
CA ASP A 193 10.77 -0.88 -2.77
C ASP A 193 10.03 -1.89 -1.88
N PRO A 194 10.34 -3.20 -1.93
CA PRO A 194 9.67 -4.21 -1.11
C PRO A 194 9.68 -3.95 0.40
N ASN A 195 10.63 -3.15 0.90
CA ASN A 195 10.72 -2.75 2.30
C ASN A 195 10.11 -1.37 2.59
N GLY A 196 9.59 -0.70 1.55
CA GLY A 196 9.06 0.66 1.57
C GLY A 196 7.64 0.73 1.01
N LEU A 197 7.38 1.76 0.19
CA LEU A 197 6.11 1.91 -0.50
C LEU A 197 6.10 1.03 -1.75
N ASN A 198 5.29 -0.02 -1.72
CA ASN A 198 5.22 -1.04 -2.75
C ASN A 198 3.81 -1.61 -2.88
N GLY A 199 3.38 -1.76 -4.13
CA GLY A 199 2.11 -2.38 -4.48
C GLY A 199 2.25 -3.89 -4.64
N PHE A 200 1.11 -4.58 -4.64
CA PHE A 200 1.06 -6.05 -4.79
C PHE A 200 1.72 -6.55 -6.09
N ASP A 201 1.63 -5.76 -7.16
CA ASP A 201 2.17 -6.12 -8.47
C ASP A 201 3.64 -5.72 -8.66
N ASN A 202 4.25 -5.04 -7.69
CA ASN A 202 5.59 -4.40 -7.77
C ASN A 202 5.75 -3.44 -8.97
N ILE A 203 4.65 -3.00 -9.58
CA ILE A 203 4.64 -2.13 -10.76
C ILE A 203 4.10 -0.76 -10.36
N ALA A 204 2.96 -0.73 -9.67
CA ALA A 204 2.32 0.51 -9.31
C ALA A 204 1.76 0.50 -7.88
N VAL A 205 1.96 1.61 -7.19
CA VAL A 205 1.60 1.81 -5.79
C VAL A 205 0.34 2.67 -5.72
N THR A 206 -0.69 2.21 -5.02
CA THR A 206 -1.84 3.06 -4.69
C THR A 206 -1.49 3.98 -3.51
N VAL A 207 -1.77 5.27 -3.66
CA VAL A 207 -1.41 6.32 -2.69
C VAL A 207 -2.61 7.21 -2.36
N LEU A 208 -2.58 7.78 -1.16
CA LEU A 208 -3.59 8.67 -0.58
C LEU A 208 -2.99 10.07 -0.38
N CYS A 209 -3.72 11.10 -0.82
CA CYS A 209 -3.42 12.50 -0.58
C CYS A 209 -4.03 13.03 0.72
N ALA A 210 -3.54 14.17 1.18
CA ALA A 210 -4.03 14.88 2.35
C ALA A 210 -5.49 15.37 2.24
N ASP A 211 -6.04 15.47 1.01
CA ASP A 211 -7.46 15.79 0.76
C ASP A 211 -8.38 14.55 0.68
N GLY A 212 -7.83 13.35 0.88
CA GLY A 212 -8.58 12.10 0.76
C GLY A 212 -8.67 11.53 -0.66
N SER A 213 -8.10 12.20 -1.67
CA SER A 213 -8.01 11.66 -3.03
C SER A 213 -7.02 10.49 -3.10
N VAL A 214 -7.31 9.54 -4.00
CA VAL A 214 -6.54 8.29 -4.12
C VAL A 214 -6.27 8.00 -5.59
N PHE A 215 -4.99 7.78 -5.91
CA PHE A 215 -4.55 7.43 -7.26
C PHE A 215 -3.41 6.41 -7.22
N ARG A 216 -2.91 6.02 -8.40
CA ARG A 216 -1.80 5.05 -8.53
C ARG A 216 -0.60 5.73 -9.17
N ILE A 217 0.59 5.42 -8.67
CA ILE A 217 1.86 5.84 -9.22
C ILE A 217 2.54 4.62 -9.81
N ILE A 218 3.00 4.69 -11.06
CA ILE A 218 3.79 3.63 -11.69
C ILE A 218 5.26 3.86 -11.33
N ALA A 219 5.89 2.87 -10.70
CA ALA A 219 7.18 3.05 -10.01
C ALA A 219 8.35 3.38 -10.95
N ASP A 220 8.27 3.01 -12.23
CA ASP A 220 9.31 3.23 -13.24
C ASP A 220 9.10 4.50 -14.09
N GLN A 221 8.06 5.30 -13.80
CA GLN A 221 7.69 6.48 -14.59
C GLN A 221 7.83 7.80 -13.80
N ILE A 222 8.80 7.88 -12.89
CA ILE A 222 8.97 9.06 -12.03
C ILE A 222 10.25 9.79 -12.43
N ASP A 223 10.12 11.02 -12.91
CA ASP A 223 11.24 11.93 -13.12
C ASP A 223 11.36 12.93 -11.96
N GLY A 224 12.55 13.02 -11.35
CA GLY A 224 12.82 13.87 -10.18
C GLY A 224 12.80 13.15 -8.82
N ASP A 225 12.88 13.94 -7.74
CA ASP A 225 12.87 13.42 -6.37
C ASP A 225 11.44 13.14 -5.90
N ALA A 226 11.08 11.85 -5.84
CA ALA A 226 9.77 11.39 -5.40
C ALA A 226 9.40 11.83 -3.96
N ARG A 227 10.38 12.27 -3.15
CA ARG A 227 10.11 12.83 -1.81
C ARG A 227 9.30 14.12 -1.85
N ALA A 228 9.38 14.90 -2.93
CA ALA A 228 8.61 16.13 -3.10
C ALA A 228 7.09 15.91 -3.01
N TRP A 229 6.59 14.72 -3.31
CA TRP A 229 5.18 14.40 -3.10
C TRP A 229 4.77 14.34 -1.63
N PHE A 230 5.69 14.14 -0.69
CA PHE A 230 5.39 13.93 0.73
C PHE A 230 5.66 15.18 1.59
N THR A 231 6.16 16.27 0.99
CA THR A 231 6.36 17.54 1.69
C THR A 231 5.01 18.26 1.84
N ARG A 232 4.76 18.82 3.03
CA ARG A 232 3.52 19.58 3.28
C ARG A 232 3.62 21.05 2.86
N ALA A 233 4.84 21.59 2.86
CA ALA A 233 5.14 23.02 2.74
C ALA A 233 6.57 23.28 2.22
N GLY A 234 7.09 22.41 1.35
CA GLY A 234 8.42 22.54 0.77
C GLY A 234 8.46 23.42 -0.48
N GLY A 235 7.34 23.60 -1.18
CA GLY A 235 7.24 24.45 -2.38
C GLY A 235 7.99 23.92 -3.60
N GLU A 236 8.35 22.63 -3.60
CA GLU A 236 9.03 21.98 -4.72
C GLU A 236 8.10 21.76 -5.93
N GLU A 237 8.68 21.65 -7.13
CA GLU A 237 7.91 21.19 -8.28
C GLU A 237 7.61 19.69 -8.13
N ILE A 238 6.33 19.35 -8.22
CA ILE A 238 5.86 17.98 -8.07
C ILE A 238 6.30 17.13 -9.27
N PRO A 239 6.96 15.97 -9.05
CA PRO A 239 7.35 15.04 -10.11
C PRO A 239 6.19 14.69 -11.03
N ARG A 240 6.45 14.62 -12.35
CA ARG A 240 5.46 14.15 -13.31
C ARG A 240 5.55 12.65 -13.47
N THR A 241 4.40 12.02 -13.64
CA THR A 241 4.30 10.64 -14.11
C THR A 241 4.08 10.69 -15.62
N ASP A 242 5.07 10.27 -16.41
CA ASP A 242 5.02 10.27 -17.88
C ASP A 242 4.27 9.06 -18.47
#